data_AF-A7T7J8-F1
#
_entry.id   AF-A7T7J8-F1
#
_cell.length_a   1.000
_cell.length_b   1.000
_cell.length_c   1.000
_cell.angle_alpha   90.00
_cell.angle_beta   90.00
_cell.angle_gamma   90.00
#
_symmetry.space_group_name_H-M   'P 1'
#
loop_
_entity.id
_entity.type
_entity.pdbx_description
1 polymer ?
#
loop_
_entity_poly.entity_id
_entity_poly.type
_entity_poly.pdbx_seq_one_letter_code
_entity_poly.pdbx_strand_id
1 'polypeptide(L)' 'NIVLSGGSTMFRDFGRRLQRDIKRTVDARLKMSETLSGGRIKPKPIETQVISHHMQRYAVWFGGSMLASTVS' A
#
# COMPACT_ATOMS: atom_id res chain seq x y z
N ASN A 1 -1.79 2.20 -4.46
CA ASN A 1 -0.55 2.81 -3.95
C ASN A 1 -0.67 3.13 -2.47
N ILE A 2 0.02 2.38 -1.62
CA ILE A 2 0.12 2.62 -0.17
C ILE A 2 1.55 3.12 0.10
N VAL A 3 1.73 4.33 0.62
CA VAL A 3 3.05 4.93 0.86
C VAL A 3 3.34 4.96 2.36
N LEU A 4 4.58 4.64 2.74
CA LEU A 4 5.01 4.65 4.14
C LEU A 4 5.63 6.01 4.52
N SER A 5 5.37 6.46 5.74
CA SER A 5 5.91 7.71 6.29
C SER A 5 6.18 7.58 7.79
N GLY A 6 7.20 8.29 8.29
CA GLY A 6 7.57 8.35 9.70
C GLY A 6 8.52 7.24 10.17
N GLY A 7 9.20 7.48 11.29
CA GLY A 7 10.21 6.56 11.83
C GLY A 7 9.68 5.16 12.18
N SER A 8 8.45 5.07 12.69
CA SER A 8 7.84 3.79 13.10
C SER A 8 7.51 2.84 11.93
N THR A 9 7.60 3.31 10.69
CA THR A 9 7.41 2.47 9.49
C THR A 9 8.73 1.96 8.90
N MET A 10 9.87 2.33 9.49
CA MET A 10 11.22 2.00 9.00
C MET A 10 11.72 0.61 9.42
N PHE A 11 10.92 -0.17 10.16
CA PHE A 11 11.32 -1.53 10.53
C PHE A 11 11.60 -2.37 9.29
N ARG A 12 12.67 -3.17 9.34
CA ARG A 12 13.03 -4.07 8.24
C ARG A 12 11.83 -4.96 7.92
N ASP A 13 11.54 -5.09 6.62
CA ASP A 13 10.43 -5.89 6.08
C ASP A 13 9.01 -5.42 6.44
N PHE A 14 8.85 -4.26 7.09
CA PHE A 14 7.53 -3.70 7.43
C PHE A 14 6.62 -3.60 6.21
N GLY A 15 7.09 -2.96 5.12
CA GLY A 15 6.32 -2.80 3.90
C GLY A 15 5.98 -4.14 3.22
N ARG A 16 6.92 -5.10 3.22
CA ARG A 16 6.70 -6.44 2.65
C ARG A 16 5.65 -7.22 3.44
N ARG A 17 5.68 -7.13 4.78
CA ARG A 17 4.68 -7.77 5.63
C ARG A 17 3.30 -7.14 5.43
N LEU A 18 3.23 -5.81 5.45
CA LEU A 18 1.99 -5.07 5.23
C LEU A 18 1.33 -5.44 3.89
N GLN A 19 2.11 -5.46 2.81
CA GLN A 19 1.61 -5.81 1.48
C GLN A 19 1.04 -7.24 1.44
N ARG A 20 1.74 -8.20 2.04
CA ARG A 20 1.31 -9.60 2.08
C ARG A 20 0.00 -9.78 2.84
N ASP A 21 -0.12 -9.14 4.00
CA ASP A 21 -1.28 -9.31 4.87
C ASP A 21 -2.52 -8.63 4.29
N ILE A 22 -2.35 -7.45 3.66
CA ILE A 22 -3.41 -6.80 2.89
C ILE A 22 -3.82 -7.66 1.70
N LYS A 23 -2.85 -8.18 0.92
CA LYS A 23 -3.14 -9.04 -0.23
C LYS A 23 -3.96 -10.28 0.17
N ARG A 24 -3.56 -10.96 1.24
CA ARG A 24 -4.30 -12.12 1.77
C ARG A 24 -5.75 -11.79 2.13
N THR A 25 -5.97 -10.65 2.78
CA THR A 25 -7.31 -10.19 3.17
C THR A 25 -8.18 -9.89 1.95
N VAL A 26 -7.60 -9.19 0.97
CA VAL A 26 -8.30 -8.84 -0.27
C VAL A 26 -8.62 -10.08 -1.11
N ASP A 27 -7.65 -10.98 -1.28
CA ASP A 27 -7.82 -12.23 -2.04
C ASP A 27 -8.90 -13.12 -1.38
N ALA A 28 -8.92 -13.22 -0.04
CA ALA A 28 -9.97 -13.94 0.69
C ALA A 28 -11.36 -13.34 0.45
N ARG A 29 -11.48 -12.00 0.48
CA ARG A 29 -12.75 -11.31 0.19
C ARG A 29 -13.22 -11.55 -1.24
N LEU A 30 -12.31 -11.46 -2.22
CA LEU A 30 -12.64 -11.72 -3.62
C LEU A 30 -13.14 -13.15 -3.83
N LYS A 31 -12.47 -14.12 -3.21
CA LYS A 31 -12.90 -15.53 -3.25
C LYS A 31 -14.30 -15.71 -2.65
N MET A 32 -14.60 -15.08 -1.51
CA MET A 32 -15.95 -15.12 -0.92
C MET A 32 -16.99 -14.54 -1.88
N SER A 33 -16.73 -13.36 -2.47
CA SER A 33 -17.64 -12.74 -3.43
C SER A 33 -17.91 -13.61 -4.66
N GLU A 34 -16.89 -14.30 -5.17
CA GLU A 34 -17.04 -15.22 -6.30
C GLU A 34 -17.92 -16.43 -5.93
N THR A 35 -17.69 -17.03 -4.75
CA THR A 35 -18.48 -18.16 -4.26
C THR A 35 -19.95 -17.80 -4.03
N LEU A 36 -20.22 -16.64 -3.42
CA LEU A 36 -21.58 -16.16 -3.14
C LEU A 36 -22.33 -15.79 -4.43
N SER A 37 -21.61 -15.35 -5.47
CA SER A 37 -22.20 -15.05 -6.77
C SER A 37 -22.49 -16.32 -7.60
N GLY A 38 -22.21 -17.51 -7.07
CA GLY A 38 -22.32 -18.78 -7.80
C GLY A 38 -21.45 -18.81 -9.06
N GLY A 39 -20.31 -18.11 -9.05
CA GLY A 39 -19.42 -17.98 -10.21
C GLY A 39 -19.92 -17.08 -11.35
N ARG A 40 -21.09 -16.44 -11.21
CA ARG A 40 -21.61 -15.48 -12.21
C ARG A 40 -20.79 -14.20 -12.30
N ILE A 41 -20.14 -13.83 -11.20
CA ILE A 41 -19.31 -12.63 -11.12
C ILE A 41 -17.88 -13.09 -10.82
N LYS A 42 -16.97 -12.86 -11.77
CA LYS A 42 -15.54 -13.00 -11.58
C LYS A 42 -14.93 -11.64 -11.26
N PRO A 43 -14.63 -11.34 -9.99
CA PRO A 43 -14.08 -10.04 -9.64
C PRO A 43 -12.66 -9.90 -10.19
N LYS A 44 -12.34 -8.70 -10.70
CA LYS A 44 -10.99 -8.38 -11.17
C LYS A 44 -10.01 -8.48 -9.99
N PRO A 45 -8.83 -9.12 -10.16
CA PRO A 45 -7.80 -9.15 -9.13
C PRO A 45 -7.40 -7.73 -8.71
N ILE A 46 -7.29 -7.52 -7.40
CA ILE A 46 -6.86 -6.24 -6.83
C ILE A 46 -5.35 -6.29 -6.60
N GLU A 47 -4.65 -5.35 -7.23
CA GLU A 47 -3.22 -5.16 -7.03
C GLU A 47 -2.96 -4.36 -5.75
N THR A 48 -2.12 -4.92 -4.87
CA THR A 48 -1.74 -4.29 -3.60
C THR A 48 -0.25 -3.96 -3.65
N GLN A 49 0.08 -2.68 -3.63
CA GLN A 49 1.46 -2.19 -3.64
C GLN A 49 1.73 -1.29 -2.44
N VAL A 50 2.71 -1.68 -1.62
CA VAL A 50 3.23 -0.88 -0.51
C VAL A 50 4.62 -0.34 -0.90
N ILE A 51 4.80 0.96 -0.78
CA ILE A 51 5.96 1.70 -1.25
C ILE A 51 6.77 2.16 -0.04
N SER A 52 7.98 1.62 0.08
CA SER A 52 9.03 2.10 0.99
C SER A 52 10.06 2.92 0.21
N HIS A 53 10.57 3.99 0.82
CA HIS A 53 11.55 4.87 0.15
C HIS A 53 12.57 5.43 1.16
N HIS A 54 13.72 5.91 0.67
CA HIS A 54 14.82 6.37 1.54
C HIS A 54 14.47 7.57 2.43
N MET A 55 13.61 8.47 1.95
CA MET A 55 13.19 9.68 2.68
C MET A 55 12.03 9.44 3.65
N GLN A 56 11.68 8.18 3.94
CA GLN A 56 10.49 7.79 4.69
C GLN A 56 10.46 8.35 6.13
N ARG A 57 11.62 8.44 6.81
CA ARG A 57 11.70 8.99 8.18
C ARG A 57 11.16 10.42 8.29
N TYR A 58 11.40 11.24 7.25
CA TYR A 58 11.00 12.65 7.19
C TYR A 58 10.16 12.93 5.95
N ALA A 59 9.36 11.96 5.49
CA ALA A 59 8.67 12.04 4.20
C ALA A 59 7.80 13.29 4.05
N VAL A 60 7.14 13.70 5.14
CA VAL A 60 6.31 14.91 5.18
C VAL A 60 7.15 16.16 4.93
N TRP A 61 8.24 16.32 5.67
CA TRP A 61 9.14 17.48 5.54
C TRP A 61 9.81 17.51 4.16
N PHE A 62 10.32 16.36 3.70
CA PHE A 62 10.97 16.24 2.41
C PHE A 62 10.01 16.61 1.27
N GLY A 63 8.78 16.09 1.29
CA GLY A 63 7.75 16.44 0.31
C GLY A 63 7.44 17.94 0.30
N GLY A 64 7.31 18.56 1.47
CA GLY A 64 7.12 20.01 1.60
C GLY A 64 8.28 20.82 1.01
N SER A 65 9.53 20.44 1.31
CA SER A 65 10.73 21.12 0.78
C SER A 65 10.85 21.04 -0.74
N MET A 66 10.53 19.88 -1.34
CA MET A 66 10.55 19.71 -2.79
C MET A 66 9.47 20.56 -3.45
N LEU A 67 8.26 20.55 -2.90
CA LEU A 67 7.15 21.33 -3.46
C LEU A 67 7.44 22.84 -3.40
N ALA A 68 7.92 23.34 -2.26
CA ALA A 68 8.30 24.74 -2.07
C ALA A 68 9.40 25.20 -3.06
N SER A 69 10.31 24.30 -3.44
CA SER A 69 11.38 24.57 -4.39
C SER A 69 10.91 24.70 -5.85
N THR A 70 9.67 24.31 -6.15
CA THR A 70 9.10 24.45 -7.51
C THR A 70 8.22 25.68 -7.69
N VAL A 71 7.90 26.36 -6.59
CA VAL A 71 7.08 27.59 -6.56
C VAL A 71 7.90 28.83 -6.21
N SER A 72 9.19 28.66 -5.94
CA SER A 72 10.19 29.74 -5.83
C SER A 72 10.86 29.96 -7.18
#